data_AF-A0A497C7S8-F1
#
_entry.id   AF-A0A497C7S8-F1
#
_cell.length_a   1.000
_cell.length_b   1.000
_cell.length_c   1.000
_cell.angle_alpha   90.00
_cell.angle_beta   90.00
_cell.angle_gamma   90.00
#
_symmetry.space_group_name_H-M   'P 1'
#
loop_
_entity.id
_entity.type
_entity.pdbx_description
1 polymer ?
#
loop_
_entity_poly.entity_id
_entity_poly.type
_entity_poly.pdbx_seq_one_letter_code
_entity_poly.pdbx_strand_id
1 'polypeptide(L)'
;MTETSDHKKEEVKIGVYTCHCGGNISDVVKCKKVADKLRDMPNVVVSRTNMAMCSDIGQSMIEEDIKEKGINRVVVGACAPSLHEQTFRGAVSRAG
;
A
#
# COMPACT_ATOMS: atom_id res chain seq x y z
N MET A 1 -28.44 -15.43 -22.64
CA MET A 1 -27.75 -14.35 -23.37
C MET A 1 -26.54 -13.99 -22.55
N THR A 2 -25.38 -14.41 -23.02
CA THR A 2 -24.08 -14.33 -22.33
C THR A 2 -23.50 -12.94 -22.50
N GLU A 3 -23.48 -12.14 -21.44
CA GLU A 3 -22.63 -10.95 -21.37
C GLU A 3 -21.27 -11.37 -20.81
N THR A 4 -20.35 -11.72 -21.70
CA THR A 4 -18.93 -11.85 -21.39
C THR A 4 -18.36 -10.44 -21.25
N SER A 5 -18.29 -9.93 -20.02
CA SER A 5 -17.57 -8.69 -19.73
C SER A 5 -16.07 -8.91 -19.97
N ASP A 6 -15.56 -8.31 -21.03
CA ASP A 6 -14.16 -8.18 -21.40
C ASP A 6 -13.40 -7.47 -20.27
N HIS A 7 -12.96 -8.22 -19.26
CA HIS A 7 -12.00 -7.72 -18.28
C HIS A 7 -10.64 -7.78 -18.94
N LYS A 8 -10.23 -6.67 -19.59
CA LYS A 8 -8.82 -6.38 -19.84
C LYS A 8 -8.07 -6.65 -18.52
N LYS A 9 -7.33 -7.76 -18.46
CA LYS A 9 -6.47 -8.07 -17.31
C LYS A 9 -5.35 -7.03 -17.32
N GLU A 10 -5.60 -5.90 -16.68
CA GLU A 10 -4.53 -4.96 -16.37
C GLU A 10 -3.48 -5.71 -15.56
N GLU A 11 -2.23 -5.54 -15.94
CA GLU A 11 -1.10 -6.11 -15.22
C GLU A 11 -1.15 -5.62 -13.77
N VAL A 12 -1.13 -6.56 -12.83
CA VAL A 12 -1.23 -6.25 -11.40
C VAL A 12 0.05 -5.53 -10.99
N LYS A 13 -0.08 -4.35 -10.39
CA LYS A 13 1.02 -3.54 -9.85
C LYS A 13 0.70 -3.20 -8.41
N ILE A 14 1.45 -3.80 -7.50
CA ILE A 14 1.22 -3.75 -6.06
C ILE A 14 2.18 -2.77 -5.41
N GLY A 15 1.63 -1.82 -4.64
CA GLY A 15 2.36 -0.98 -3.71
C GLY A 15 2.22 -1.51 -2.29
N VAL A 16 3.34 -1.79 -1.63
CA VAL A 16 3.36 -2.35 -0.28
C VAL A 16 3.97 -1.34 0.70
N TYR A 17 3.24 -1.01 1.75
CA TYR A 17 3.65 0.01 2.71
C TYR A 17 3.63 -0.57 4.12
N THR A 18 4.79 -0.62 4.78
CA THR A 18 4.93 -1.16 6.13
C THR A 18 5.10 -0.03 7.15
N CYS A 19 4.19 0.07 8.11
CA CYS A 19 4.20 1.12 9.12
C CYS A 19 5.06 0.73 10.33
N HIS A 20 5.86 1.67 10.85
CA HIS A 20 6.55 1.50 12.14
C HIS A 20 5.66 1.79 13.35
N CYS A 21 4.60 2.59 13.15
CA CYS A 21 3.65 3.01 14.18
C CYS A 21 4.34 3.57 15.44
N GLY A 22 5.36 4.42 15.24
CA GLY A 22 6.05 5.11 16.34
C GLY A 22 6.65 4.20 17.41
N GLY A 23 7.06 2.97 17.06
CA GLY A 23 7.58 1.99 18.02
C GLY A 23 6.65 0.80 18.22
N ASN A 24 5.34 0.99 18.20
CA ASN A 24 4.36 -0.07 18.50
C ASN A 24 4.53 -1.32 17.61
N ILE A 25 4.95 -1.14 16.36
CA ILE A 25 5.26 -2.24 15.44
C ILE A 25 6.78 -2.43 15.33
N SER A 26 7.53 -1.33 15.14
CA SER A 26 8.98 -1.39 14.86
C SER A 26 9.84 -1.93 16.00
N ASP A 27 9.38 -1.85 17.25
CA ASP A 27 10.15 -2.32 18.41
C ASP A 27 10.22 -3.85 18.48
N VAL A 28 9.26 -4.52 17.86
CA VAL A 28 9.18 -5.99 17.82
C VAL A 28 9.44 -6.52 16.41
N VAL A 29 8.91 -5.84 15.39
CA VAL A 29 9.00 -6.26 13.99
C VAL A 29 10.06 -5.45 13.26
N LYS A 30 10.98 -6.14 12.58
CA LYS A 30 11.99 -5.51 11.71
C LYS A 30 11.34 -5.03 10.40
N CYS A 31 10.55 -3.96 10.45
CA CYS A 31 9.75 -3.47 9.32
C CYS A 31 10.57 -3.22 8.04
N LYS A 32 11.81 -2.72 8.15
CA LYS A 32 12.70 -2.56 6.98
C LYS A 32 13.00 -3.89 6.30
N LYS A 33 13.36 -4.91 7.09
CA LYS A 33 13.58 -6.27 6.58
C LYS A 33 12.33 -6.87 5.94
N VAL A 34 11.15 -6.55 6.48
CA VAL A 34 9.85 -6.95 5.92
C VAL A 34 9.65 -6.30 4.54
N ALA A 35 9.79 -4.98 4.44
CA ALA A 35 9.66 -4.27 3.17
C ALA A 35 10.70 -4.75 2.12
N ASP A 36 11.95 -4.94 2.54
CA ASP A 36 13.01 -5.46 1.66
C ASP A 36 12.68 -6.85 1.11
N LYS A 37 11.99 -7.70 1.88
CA LYS A 37 11.54 -9.01 1.40
C LYS A 37 10.30 -8.94 0.52
N LEU A 38 9.40 -8.01 0.78
CA LEU A 38 8.17 -7.85 0.02
C LEU A 38 8.43 -7.25 -1.37
N ARG A 39 9.48 -6.44 -1.53
CA ARG A 39 9.85 -5.88 -2.85
C ARG A 39 10.21 -6.95 -3.89
N ASP A 40 10.70 -8.11 -3.44
CA ASP A 40 11.13 -9.19 -4.33
C ASP A 40 9.96 -10.12 -4.72
N MET A 41 8.74 -9.85 -4.22
CA MET A 41 7.55 -10.63 -4.55
C MET A 41 6.99 -10.28 -5.94
N PRO A 42 6.34 -11.24 -6.62
CA PRO A 42 5.70 -10.99 -7.91
C PRO A 42 4.74 -9.81 -7.85
N ASN A 43 4.75 -8.98 -8.89
CA ASN A 43 3.87 -7.82 -9.08
C ASN A 43 4.09 -6.65 -8.10
N VAL A 44 5.00 -6.77 -7.12
CA VAL A 44 5.33 -5.65 -6.22
C VAL A 44 6.25 -4.67 -6.95
N VAL A 45 5.71 -3.50 -7.26
CA VAL A 45 6.46 -2.43 -7.94
C VAL A 45 7.10 -1.44 -6.97
N VAL A 46 6.57 -1.35 -5.75
CA VAL A 46 7.14 -0.53 -4.69
C VAL A 46 6.93 -1.19 -3.34
N SER A 47 7.96 -1.18 -2.50
CA SER A 47 7.84 -1.51 -1.08
C SER A 47 8.54 -0.44 -0.25
N ARG A 48 7.81 0.19 0.68
CA ARG A 48 8.32 1.28 1.51
C ARG A 48 7.98 1.08 2.98
N THR A 49 8.72 1.79 3.83
CA THR A 49 8.43 1.94 5.26
C THR A 49 8.27 3.41 5.62
N ASN A 50 7.39 3.71 6.57
CA ASN A 50 7.27 5.04 7.16
C ASN A 50 6.93 4.95 8.66
N MET A 51 7.23 6.01 9.41
CA MET A 51 6.93 6.11 10.84
C MET A 51 5.44 6.05 11.14
N ALA A 52 4.63 6.73 10.32
CA ALA A 52 3.18 6.74 10.45
C ALA A 52 2.51 6.80 9.07
N MET A 53 2.07 5.64 8.56
CA MET A 53 1.40 5.57 7.26
C MET A 53 0.03 6.27 7.23
N CYS A 54 -0.65 6.39 8.36
CA CYS A 54 -1.94 7.10 8.45
C CYS A 54 -1.81 8.63 8.51
N SER A 55 -0.59 9.16 8.70
CA SER A 55 -0.35 10.61 8.67
C SER A 55 -0.48 11.16 7.26
N ASP A 56 -0.62 12.48 7.12
CA ASP A 56 -0.73 13.13 5.81
C ASP A 56 0.46 12.80 4.90
N ILE A 57 1.69 12.79 5.45
CA ILE A 57 2.91 12.40 4.73
C ILE A 57 2.83 10.95 4.23
N GLY A 58 2.31 10.05 5.08
CA GLY A 58 2.13 8.64 4.72
C GLY A 58 1.08 8.44 3.63
N GLN A 59 -0.02 9.18 3.68
CA GLN A 59 -1.07 9.14 2.67
C GLN A 59 -0.61 9.74 1.34
N SER A 60 0.04 10.90 1.36
CA SER A 60 0.60 11.54 0.16
C SER A 60 1.62 10.63 -0.53
N MET A 61 2.45 9.91 0.23
CA MET A 61 3.39 8.93 -0.34
C MET A 61 2.67 7.82 -1.12
N ILE A 62 1.54 7.32 -0.61
CA ILE A 62 0.74 6.30 -1.32
C ILE A 62 0.15 6.91 -2.60
N GLU A 63 -0.40 8.12 -2.52
CA GLU A 63 -1.00 8.82 -3.66
C GLU A 63 0.01 9.09 -4.78
N GLU A 64 1.20 9.57 -4.42
CA GLU A 64 2.30 9.84 -5.34
C GLU A 64 2.78 8.56 -6.01
N ASP A 65 3.06 7.51 -5.23
CA ASP A 65 3.51 6.23 -5.78
C ASP A 65 2.45 5.60 -6.71
N ILE A 66 1.15 5.78 -6.42
CA ILE A 66 0.07 5.35 -7.34
C ILE A 66 0.17 6.07 -8.68
N LYS A 67 0.27 7.40 -8.66
CA LYS A 67 0.32 8.23 -9.87
C LYS A 67 1.60 8.02 -10.67
N GLU A 68 2.74 7.92 -10.01
CA GLU A 68 4.05 7.82 -10.67
C GLU A 68 4.32 6.43 -11.24
N LYS A 69 3.89 5.37 -10.56
CA LYS A 69 4.24 3.97 -10.92
C LYS A 69 3.07 3.20 -11.51
N GLY A 70 1.87 3.79 -11.56
CA GLY A 70 0.65 3.16 -12.04
C GLY A 70 0.25 1.97 -11.15
N ILE A 71 0.36 2.12 -9.83
CA ILE A 71 -0.04 1.08 -8.88
C ILE A 71 -1.56 0.94 -8.93
N ASN A 72 -2.05 -0.28 -9.13
CA ASN A 72 -3.48 -0.55 -9.15
C ASN A 72 -3.93 -1.41 -7.96
N ARG A 73 -3.03 -1.84 -7.08
CA ARG A 73 -3.32 -2.55 -5.83
C ARG A 73 -2.44 -2.02 -4.70
N VAL A 74 -3.03 -1.75 -3.53
CA VAL A 74 -2.30 -1.25 -2.37
C VAL A 74 -2.43 -2.23 -1.20
N VAL A 75 -1.30 -2.51 -0.56
CA VAL A 75 -1.22 -3.31 0.67
C VAL A 75 -0.56 -2.45 1.74
N VAL A 76 -1.23 -2.28 2.87
CA VAL A 76 -0.70 -1.54 4.02
C VAL A 76 -0.55 -2.48 5.21
N GLY A 77 0.69 -2.77 5.60
CA GLY A 77 1.02 -3.48 6.82
C GLY A 77 1.13 -2.52 8.00
N ALA A 78 0.03 -2.31 8.72
CA ALA A 78 -0.03 -1.36 9.83
C ALA A 78 -0.91 -1.92 10.99
N CYS A 79 -1.74 -1.07 11.58
CA CYS A 79 -2.70 -1.40 12.63
C CYS A 79 -3.99 -2.03 12.06
N ALA A 80 -4.94 -2.34 12.95
CA ALA A 80 -6.18 -3.01 12.57
C ALA A 80 -7.02 -2.19 11.56
N PRO A 81 -7.67 -2.85 10.57
CA PRO A 81 -8.48 -2.17 9.56
C PRO A 81 -9.59 -1.29 10.16
N SER A 82 -10.18 -1.70 11.28
CA SER A 82 -11.26 -0.96 11.95
C SER A 82 -10.89 0.48 12.36
N LEU A 83 -9.59 0.81 12.48
CA LEU A 83 -9.15 2.16 12.83
C LEU A 83 -8.95 3.07 11.60
N HIS A 84 -8.30 2.57 10.55
CA HIS A 84 -7.80 3.42 9.46
C HIS A 84 -8.15 2.92 8.04
N GLU A 85 -9.01 1.92 7.90
CA GLU A 85 -9.46 1.47 6.58
C GLU A 85 -10.05 2.63 5.75
N GLN A 86 -10.92 3.45 6.34
CA GLN A 86 -11.51 4.60 5.64
C GLN A 86 -10.45 5.65 5.26
N THR A 87 -9.45 5.86 6.11
CA THR A 87 -8.33 6.77 5.82
C THR A 87 -7.56 6.30 4.59
N PHE A 88 -7.15 5.03 4.54
CA PHE A 88 -6.41 4.50 3.40
C PHE A 88 -7.27 4.37 2.14
N ARG A 89 -8.55 4.00 2.27
CA ARG A 89 -9.51 4.05 1.15
C ARG A 89 -9.64 5.46 0.59
N GLY A 90 -9.73 6.47 1.44
CA GLY A 90 -9.75 7.87 1.04
C GLY A 90 -8.47 8.27 0.29
N ALA A 91 -7.30 7.89 0.80
CA ALA A 91 -6.02 8.16 0.13
C ALA A 91 -5.95 7.54 -1.26
N VAL A 92 -6.28 6.25 -1.42
CA VAL A 92 -6.26 5.63 -2.75
C VAL A 92 -7.31 6.24 -3.67
N SER A 93 -8.50 6.58 -3.19
CA SER A 93 -9.54 7.25 -4.00
C SER A 93 -9.16 8.65 -4.45
N ARG A 94 -8.34 9.39 -3.68
CA ARG A 94 -7.79 10.69 -4.12
C ARG A 94 -6.71 10.54 -5.17
N ALA A 95 -6.09 9.36 -5.26
CA ALA A 95 -5.03 9.08 -6.21
C ALA A 95 -5.55 8.85 -7.64
N GLY A 96 -6.81 8.41 -7.79
CA GLY A 96 -7.46 8.06 -9.05
C GLY A 96 -7.92 6.61 -9.07
#